data_AF-A0A1E3K6J8-F1
#
_entry.id   AF-A0A1E3K6J8-F1
#
_cell.length_a   1.000
_cell.length_b   1.000
_cell.length_c   1.000
_cell.angle_alpha   90.00
_cell.angle_beta   90.00
_cell.angle_gamma   90.00
#
_symmetry.space_group_name_H-M   'P 1'
#
loop_
_entity.id
_entity.type
_entity.pdbx_description
1 polymer ?
#
loop_
_entity_poly.entity_id
_entity_poly.type
_entity_poly.pdbx_seq_one_letter_code
_entity_poly.pdbx_strand_id
1 'polypeptide(L)' 'MASSPDDARLQNARETIDSLHDLSQLLQTGLDKNTLSICVGMIEQGANPDTLAAVVRELRKEKEALDAQKA' A
#
# COMPACT_ATOMS: atom_id res chain seq x y z
N MET A 1 32.33 7.65 6.35
CA MET A 1 31.55 8.34 5.30
C MET A 1 30.27 8.79 5.98
N ALA A 2 30.04 10.10 6.11
CA ALA A 2 28.81 10.60 6.71
C ALA A 2 27.71 10.52 5.65
N SER A 3 26.65 9.75 5.91
CA SER A 3 25.46 9.69 5.06
C SER A 3 24.87 11.11 4.95
N SER A 4 24.51 11.53 3.74
CA SER A 4 23.92 12.86 3.56
C SER A 4 22.53 12.92 4.21
N PRO A 5 22.02 14.11 4.57
CA PRO A 5 20.67 14.25 5.12
C PRO A 5 19.58 13.62 4.23
N ASP A 6 19.77 13.63 2.91
CA ASP A 6 18.86 13.02 1.95
C ASP A 6 18.88 11.48 2.00
N ASP A 7 20.06 10.89 2.19
CA ASP A 7 20.20 9.43 2.36
C ASP A 7 19.46 8.96 3.62
N ALA A 8 19.58 9.71 4.72
CA ALA A 8 18.88 9.42 5.97
C ALA A 8 17.35 9.51 5.80
N ARG A 9 16.84 10.52 5.07
CA ARG A 9 15.41 10.64 4.78
C ARG A 9 14.89 9.47 3.95
N LEU A 10 15.62 9.09 2.90
CA LEU A 10 15.25 7.97 2.05
C LEU A 10 15.25 6.64 2.82
N GLN A 11 16.23 6.45 3.69
CA GLN A 11 16.31 5.27 4.55
C GLN A 11 15.11 5.20 5.50
N ASN A 12 14.78 6.30 6.19
CA ASN A 12 13.62 6.36 7.09
C ASN A 12 12.30 6.09 6.38
N ALA A 13 12.12 6.61 5.15
CA ALA A 13 10.93 6.36 4.35
C ALA A 13 10.79 4.87 3.99
N ARG A 14 11.89 4.20 3.63
CA ARG A 14 11.90 2.76 3.36
C ARG A 14 11.53 1.95 4.60
N GLU A 15 12.14 2.25 5.74
CA GLU A 15 11.85 1.58 7.02
C GLU A 15 10.39 1.75 7.44
N THR A 16 9.82 2.93 7.17
CA THR A 16 8.40 3.20 7.44
C THR A 16 7.51 2.31 6.59
N ILE A 17 7.75 2.24 5.27
CA ILE A 17 6.96 1.39 4.37
C ILE A 17 7.12 -0.09 4.72
N ASP A 18 8.33 -0.53 5.10
CA ASP A 18 8.59 -1.90 5.52
C ASP A 18 7.78 -2.24 6.79
N SER A 19 7.80 -1.36 7.79
CA SER A 19 7.02 -1.53 9.02
C SER A 19 5.50 -1.58 8.75
N LEU A 20 5.00 -0.71 7.87
CA LEU A 20 3.60 -0.71 7.45
C LEU A 20 3.23 -1.99 6.69
N HIS A 21 4.16 -2.53 5.89
CA HIS A 21 3.94 -3.77 5.16
C HIS A 21 3.87 -4.97 6.12
N ASP A 22 4.75 -5.02 7.12
CA ASP A 22 4.71 -6.08 8.14
C ASP A 22 3.38 -6.06 8.91
N LEU A 23 2.90 -4.86 9.29
CA LEU A 23 1.58 -4.70 9.88
C LEU A 23 0.46 -5.18 8.95
N SER A 24 0.54 -4.83 7.65
CA SER A 24 -0.40 -5.27 6.63
C SER A 24 -0.46 -6.79 6.48
N GLN A 25 0.68 -7.49 6.56
CA GLN A 25 0.75 -8.95 6.53
C GLN A 25 0.13 -9.57 7.78
N LEU A 26 0.42 -9.01 8.97
CA LEU A 26 -0.17 -9.45 10.23
C LEU A 26 -1.69 -9.33 10.23
N LEU A 27 -2.23 -8.27 9.65
CA LEU A 27 -3.68 -8.05 9.51
C LEU A 27 -4.28 -8.75 8.29
N GLN A 28 -3.48 -9.49 7.53
CA GLN A 28 -3.90 -10.24 6.34
C GLN A 28 -4.70 -9.38 5.33
N THR A 29 -4.29 -8.12 5.13
CA THR A 29 -5.00 -7.21 4.19
C THR A 29 -4.80 -7.62 2.72
N GLY A 30 -3.77 -8.43 2.45
CA GLY A 30 -3.39 -8.87 1.12
C GLY A 30 -2.81 -7.75 0.26
N LEU A 31 -2.29 -6.66 0.84
CA LEU A 31 -1.60 -5.60 0.11
C LEU A 31 -0.09 -5.91 0.01
N ASP A 32 0.43 -5.95 -1.21
CA ASP A 32 1.87 -5.96 -1.48
C ASP A 32 2.50 -4.57 -1.26
N LYS A 33 3.84 -4.50 -1.16
CA LYS A 33 4.56 -3.25 -0.87
C LYS A 33 4.28 -2.14 -1.89
N ASN A 34 4.10 -2.48 -3.17
CA ASN A 34 3.86 -1.49 -4.21
C ASN A 34 2.45 -0.91 -4.06
N THR A 35 1.42 -1.76 -3.92
CA THR A 35 0.05 -1.31 -3.69
C THR A 35 -0.07 -0.49 -2.39
N LEU A 36 0.59 -0.92 -1.32
CA LEU A 36 0.61 -0.19 -0.05
C LEU A 36 1.23 1.20 -0.21
N SER A 37 2.35 1.33 -0.94
CA SER A 37 2.99 2.62 -1.20
C SER A 37 2.08 3.56 -2.00
N ILE A 38 1.32 3.04 -2.96
CA ILE A 38 0.31 3.81 -3.70
C ILE A 38 -0.79 4.30 -2.76
N CYS A 39 -1.32 3.43 -1.89
CA CYS A 39 -2.34 3.80 -0.93
C CYS A 39 -1.86 4.90 0.03
N VAL A 40 -0.63 4.79 0.55
CA VAL A 40 -0.02 5.82 1.39
C VAL A 40 0.07 7.15 0.63
N GLY A 41 0.60 7.14 -0.60
CA GLY A 41 0.69 8.35 -1.42
C GLY A 41 -0.66 9.00 -1.74
N MET A 42 -1.73 8.21 -1.91
CA MET A 42 -3.09 8.73 -2.08
C MET A 42 -3.62 9.37 -0.78
N ILE A 43 -3.37 8.75 0.36
CA ILE A 43 -3.77 9.28 1.67
C ILE A 43 -3.02 10.58 1.97
N GLU A 44 -1.73 10.66 1.65
CA GLU A 44 -0.93 11.89 1.76
C GLU A 44 -1.45 13.03 0.87
N GLN A 45 -2.09 12.70 -0.25
CA GLN A 45 -2.78 13.66 -1.13
C GLN A 45 -4.20 14.04 -0.64
N GLY A 46 -4.64 13.49 0.50
CA GLY A 46 -5.93 13.81 1.11
C GLY A 46 -7.04 12.80 0.83
N ALA A 47 -6.74 11.63 0.25
CA ALA A 47 -7.74 10.58 0.12
C ALA A 47 -8.15 10.05 1.51
N ASN A 48 -9.45 9.85 1.72
CA ASN A 48 -9.95 9.22 2.94
C ASN A 48 -9.60 7.71 2.95
N PRO A 49 -8.97 7.18 4.02
CA PRO A 49 -8.58 5.77 4.08
C PRO A 49 -9.73 4.76 3.99
N ASP A 50 -10.88 5.07 4.61
CA ASP A 50 -12.05 4.17 4.61
C ASP A 50 -12.67 4.06 3.21
N THR A 51 -12.82 5.19 2.52
CA THR A 51 -13.28 5.24 1.13
C THR A 51 -12.30 4.50 0.21
N LEU A 52 -10.99 4.72 0.38
CA LEU A 52 -9.97 4.03 -0.41
C LEU A 52 -10.04 2.52 -0.20
N ALA A 53 -10.22 2.06 1.04
CA ALA A 53 -10.37 0.64 1.35
C ALA A 53 -11.61 0.03 0.66
N ALA A 54 -12.74 0.77 0.63
CA ALA A 54 -13.95 0.33 -0.07
C ALA A 54 -13.70 0.16 -1.57
N VAL A 55 -13.02 1.13 -2.21
CA VAL A 55 -12.67 1.08 -3.64
C VAL A 55 -11.74 -0.11 -3.93
N VAL A 56 -10.70 -0.32 -3.13
CA VAL A 56 -9.77 -1.46 -3.31
C VAL A 56 -10.50 -2.80 -3.21
N ARG A 57 -11.46 -2.93 -2.28
CA ARG A 57 -12.26 -4.15 -2.14
C ARG A 57 -13.15 -4.40 -3.36
N GLU A 58 -13.81 -3.36 -3.88
CA GLU A 58 -14.68 -3.53 -5.05
C GLU A 58 -13.87 -3.90 -6.31
N LEU A 59 -12.72 -3.25 -6.53
CA LEU A 59 -11.84 -3.57 -7.66
C LEU A 59 -11.33 -5.03 -7.62
N ARG A 60 -11.03 -5.56 -6.42
CA ARG A 60 -10.64 -6.98 -6.27
C ARG A 60 -11.78 -7.92 -6.61
N LYS A 61 -12.98 -7.62 -6.12
CA LYS A 61 -14.19 -8.39 -6.41
C LYS A 61 -14.55 -8.38 -7.89
N GLU A 62 -14.43 -7.24 -8.57
CA GLU A 62 -14.63 -7.14 -10.02
C GLU A 62 -13.59 -7.97 -10.79
N LYS A 63 -12.31 -7.90 -10.39
CA LYS A 63 -11.26 -8.74 -10.97
C LYS A 63 -11.58 -10.24 -10.84
N GLU A 64 -11.99 -10.69 -9.65
CA GLU A 64 -12.37 -12.08 -9.41
C GLU A 64 -13.56 -12.50 -10.29
N ALA A 65 -14.58 -11.65 -10.41
CA ALA A 65 -15.72 -11.91 -11.28
C ALA A 65 -15.35 -11.98 -12.75
N LEU A 66 -14.38 -11.16 -13.21
CA LEU A 66 -13.87 -11.20 -14.58
C LEU A 66 -13.03 -12.45 -14.84
N ASP A 67 -12.22 -12.86 -13.88
CA ASP A 67 -11.38 -14.07 -13.98
C ASP A 67 -12.28 -15.34 -14.00
N ALA A 68 -13.37 -15.36 -13.23
CA ALA A 68 -14.35 -16.45 -13.24
C ALA A 68 -15.16 -16.57 -14.55
N GLN A 69 -15.42 -15.45 -15.24
CA GLN A 69 -16.10 -15.46 -16.54
C GLN A 69 -15.22 -15.96 -17.69
N LYS A 70 -13.90 -15.97 -17.48
CA LYS A 70 -12.90 -16.41 -18.47
C LYS A 70 -12.45 -17.86 -18.27
N ALA A 71 -12.83 -18.48 -17.16
CA ALA A 71 -12.59 -19.90 -16.84
C ALA A 71 -13.71 -20.78 -17.39
#